data_AF-A0A0B2JY98-F1
#
_entry.id   AF-A0A0B2JY98-F1
#
_cell.length_a   1.000
_cell.length_b   1.000
_cell.length_c   1.000
_cell.angle_alpha   90.00
_cell.angle_beta   90.00
_cell.angle_gamma   90.00
#
_symmetry.space_group_name_H-M   'P 1'
#
loop_
_entity.id
_entity.type
_entity.pdbx_description
1 polymer ?
#
loop_
_entity_poly.entity_id
_entity_poly.type
_entity_poly.pdbx_seq_one_letter_code
_entity_poly.pdbx_strand_id
1 'polypeptide(L)'
;MPICGFSRSKYGEYPEYHTSKDDMGLISPSGLQGAYETMQRCIEALEGNNKYKIQCLGEPQLGKRGLYPTISQKGSYDEVTAMMNFIAYSDGTNDIVDISNLIRTPVSNLIPIAQKLSKSNLIKVVE
;
A
#
# COMPACT_ATOMS: atom_id res chain seq x y z
N MET A 1 21.67 -11.98 0.38
CA MET A 1 20.26 -11.92 -0.05
C MET A 1 19.45 -11.40 1.14
N PRO A 2 18.56 -10.41 0.98
CA PRO A 2 17.68 -9.98 2.06
C PRO A 2 16.60 -11.05 2.27
N ILE A 3 16.63 -11.72 3.42
CA ILE A 3 15.68 -12.79 3.79
C ILE A 3 15.12 -12.45 5.17
N CYS A 4 13.81 -12.55 5.34
CA CYS A 4 13.14 -12.42 6.63
C CYS A 4 12.25 -13.64 6.90
N GLY A 5 12.06 -13.94 8.19
CA GLY A 5 11.08 -14.93 8.64
C GLY A 5 9.76 -14.24 8.95
N PHE A 6 8.65 -14.87 8.54
CA PHE A 6 7.30 -14.44 8.88
C PHE A 6 6.60 -15.56 9.66
N SER A 7 6.03 -15.20 10.82
CA SER A 7 5.28 -16.12 11.66
C SER A 7 4.25 -15.32 12.46
N ARG A 8 3.12 -15.95 12.82
CA ARG A 8 2.17 -15.33 13.76
C ARG A 8 2.69 -15.45 15.20
N SER A 9 2.93 -16.68 15.64
CA SER A 9 3.70 -16.99 16.84
C SER A 9 5.02 -17.59 16.39
N LYS A 10 6.14 -17.09 16.91
CA LYS A 10 7.45 -17.61 16.53
C LYS A 10 7.66 -18.99 17.17
N TYR A 11 8.39 -19.86 16.48
CA TYR A 11 8.75 -21.18 16.98
C TYR A 11 9.43 -21.07 18.35
N GLY A 12 9.04 -21.92 19.30
CA GLY A 12 9.52 -21.88 20.68
C GLY A 12 8.94 -20.75 21.56
N GLU A 13 8.02 -19.93 21.04
CA GLU A 13 7.40 -18.82 21.80
C GLU A 13 5.92 -19.08 22.17
N TYR A 14 5.42 -20.32 21.99
CA TYR A 14 4.08 -20.74 22.43
C TYR A 14 4.12 -22.09 23.20
N PRO A 15 3.24 -22.30 24.20
CA PRO A 15 3.31 -23.46 25.11
C PRO A 15 3.19 -24.83 24.43
N GLU A 16 2.42 -24.89 23.34
CA GLU A 16 2.12 -26.13 22.64
C GLU A 16 3.24 -26.56 21.67
N TYR A 17 4.23 -25.71 21.41
CA TYR A 17 5.34 -25.97 20.49
C TYR A 17 6.05 -27.28 20.82
N HIS A 18 6.29 -28.13 19.80
CA HIS A 18 6.90 -29.46 19.95
C HIS A 18 6.13 -30.42 20.89
N THR A 19 4.83 -30.21 21.08
CA THR A 19 3.95 -31.15 21.81
C THR A 19 2.80 -31.61 20.94
N SER A 20 2.07 -32.66 21.38
CA SER A 20 0.86 -33.12 20.70
C SER A 20 -0.31 -32.12 20.73
N LYS A 21 -0.19 -31.02 21.49
CA LYS A 21 -1.20 -29.96 21.57
C LYS A 21 -1.07 -28.91 20.46
N ASP A 22 -0.03 -28.98 19.62
CA ASP A 22 0.06 -28.20 18.39
C ASP A 22 -0.83 -28.84 17.31
N ASP A 23 -2.14 -28.67 17.49
CA ASP A 23 -3.19 -29.34 16.73
C ASP A 23 -4.23 -28.34 16.17
N MET A 24 -5.25 -28.85 15.48
CA MET A 24 -6.30 -28.03 14.87
C MET A 24 -7.20 -27.30 15.89
N GLY A 25 -7.11 -27.60 17.19
CA GLY A 25 -7.75 -26.85 18.26
C GLY A 25 -7.01 -25.55 18.61
N LEU A 26 -5.69 -25.51 18.40
CA LEU A 26 -4.87 -24.32 18.56
C LEU A 26 -4.96 -23.37 17.36
N ILE A 27 -5.08 -23.94 16.15
CA ILE A 27 -5.17 -23.17 14.89
C ILE A 27 -6.55 -22.54 14.74
N SER A 28 -6.59 -21.24 14.42
CA SER A 28 -7.84 -20.51 14.15
C SER A 28 -7.99 -20.14 12.66
N PRO A 29 -9.20 -20.21 12.08
CA PRO A 29 -9.47 -19.74 10.72
C PRO A 29 -9.13 -18.26 10.52
N SER A 30 -9.49 -17.40 11.48
CA SER A 30 -9.12 -15.96 11.46
C SER A 30 -7.60 -15.77 11.45
N GLY A 31 -6.90 -16.73 12.02
CA GLY A 31 -5.47 -16.73 12.08
C GLY A 31 -4.77 -17.01 10.78
N LEU A 32 -5.22 -18.05 10.10
CA LEU A 32 -4.77 -18.38 8.76
C LEU A 32 -5.09 -17.25 7.78
N GLN A 33 -6.31 -16.72 7.84
CA GLN A 33 -6.75 -15.62 7.00
C GLN A 33 -5.90 -14.36 7.20
N GLY A 34 -5.62 -13.97 8.45
CA GLY A 34 -4.78 -12.80 8.74
C GLY A 34 -3.33 -12.95 8.26
N ALA A 35 -2.76 -14.15 8.37
CA ALA A 35 -1.43 -14.45 7.83
C ALA A 35 -1.40 -14.36 6.30
N TYR A 36 -2.41 -14.94 5.64
CA TYR A 36 -2.58 -14.87 4.20
C TYR A 36 -2.68 -13.42 3.70
N GLU A 37 -3.56 -12.62 4.29
CA GLU A 37 -3.76 -11.22 3.90
C GLU A 37 -2.49 -10.38 4.11
N THR A 38 -1.76 -10.62 5.20
CA THR A 38 -0.51 -9.90 5.46
C THR A 38 0.51 -10.20 4.38
N MET A 39 0.69 -11.48 4.02
CA MET A 39 1.61 -11.87 2.96
C MET A 39 1.19 -11.31 1.60
N GLN A 40 -0.12 -11.33 1.30
CA GLN A 40 -0.65 -10.72 0.07
C GLN A 40 -0.32 -9.22 0.00
N ARG A 41 -0.55 -8.47 1.08
CA ARG A 41 -0.21 -7.04 1.17
C ARG A 41 1.29 -6.78 1.00
N CYS A 42 2.15 -7.63 1.56
CA CYS A 42 3.60 -7.53 1.37
C CYS A 42 3.97 -7.69 -0.11
N ILE A 43 3.42 -8.71 -0.77
CA ILE A 43 3.67 -8.95 -2.20
C ILE A 43 3.15 -7.77 -3.04
N GLU A 44 1.92 -7.32 -2.81
CA GLU A 44 1.33 -6.18 -3.52
C GLU A 44 2.16 -4.90 -3.33
N ALA A 45 2.66 -4.65 -2.12
CA ALA A 45 3.54 -3.52 -1.84
C ALA A 45 4.87 -3.63 -2.60
N LEU A 46 5.48 -4.82 -2.66
CA LEU A 46 6.73 -5.05 -3.39
C LEU A 46 6.56 -4.89 -4.90
N GLU A 47 5.52 -5.50 -5.47
CA GLU A 47 5.18 -5.38 -6.91
C GLU A 47 4.83 -3.93 -7.29
N GLY A 48 4.18 -3.22 -6.38
CA GLY A 48 3.83 -1.80 -6.54
C GLY A 48 4.98 -0.84 -6.29
N ASN A 49 6.12 -1.29 -5.76
CA ASN A 49 7.20 -0.42 -5.30
C ASN A 49 8.03 0.16 -6.44
N ASN A 50 7.51 1.23 -7.03
CA ASN A 50 8.14 1.97 -8.10
C ASN A 50 8.33 3.44 -7.69
N LYS A 51 9.28 4.11 -8.35
CA LYS A 51 9.35 5.57 -8.30
C LYS A 51 8.43 6.15 -9.35
N TYR A 52 7.71 7.20 -8.98
CA TYR A 52 6.76 7.87 -9.86
C TYR A 52 7.19 9.30 -10.12
N LYS A 53 7.02 9.75 -11.36
CA LYS A 53 7.29 11.13 -11.78
C LYS A 53 6.07 11.76 -12.43
N ILE A 54 5.65 12.92 -11.92
CA ILE A 54 4.60 13.74 -12.52
C ILE A 54 5.05 14.27 -13.90
N GLN A 55 4.13 14.28 -14.86
CA GLN A 55 4.38 14.65 -16.25
C GLN A 55 4.00 16.08 -16.60
N CYS A 56 3.45 16.85 -15.65
CA CYS A 56 3.09 18.25 -15.83
C CYS A 56 3.84 19.15 -14.84
N LEU A 57 4.01 20.41 -15.23
CA LEU A 57 4.51 21.46 -14.35
C LEU A 57 3.35 22.06 -13.55
N GLY A 58 3.58 22.28 -12.26
CA GLY A 58 2.54 22.76 -11.34
C GLY A 58 1.47 21.71 -11.04
N GLU A 59 0.37 22.14 -10.42
CA GLU A 59 -0.71 21.25 -10.03
C GLU A 59 -1.53 20.78 -11.24
N PRO A 60 -1.80 19.47 -11.38
CA PRO A 60 -2.61 18.95 -12.47
C PRO A 60 -4.08 19.34 -12.31
N GLN A 61 -4.74 19.67 -13.43
CA GLN A 61 -6.19 19.90 -13.43
C GLN A 61 -6.98 18.58 -13.29
N LEU A 62 -7.25 18.16 -12.04
CA LEU A 62 -7.88 16.87 -11.74
C LEU A 62 -9.37 16.77 -12.14
N GLY A 63 -10.12 17.87 -12.05
CA GLY A 63 -11.57 17.87 -12.30
C GLY A 63 -11.96 17.42 -13.71
N LYS A 64 -11.25 17.89 -14.75
CA LYS A 64 -11.49 17.48 -16.15
C LYS A 64 -11.16 16.01 -16.42
N ARG A 65 -10.46 15.35 -15.49
CA ARG A 65 -10.02 13.95 -15.59
C ARG A 65 -10.89 13.00 -14.75
N GLY A 66 -11.94 13.51 -14.09
CA GLY A 66 -12.79 12.71 -13.20
C GLY A 66 -12.09 12.19 -11.95
N LEU A 67 -10.91 12.74 -11.63
CA LEU A 67 -10.12 12.35 -10.46
C LEU A 67 -10.51 13.12 -9.19
N TYR A 68 -11.38 14.12 -9.34
CA TYR A 68 -11.89 14.90 -8.22
C TYR A 68 -13.36 14.55 -7.98
N PRO A 69 -13.77 14.26 -6.74
CA PRO A 69 -15.17 13.97 -6.41
C PRO A 69 -16.06 15.15 -6.76
N THR A 70 -17.21 14.87 -7.39
CA THR A 70 -18.24 15.87 -7.72
C THR A 70 -19.25 16.06 -6.59
N ILE A 71 -19.30 15.13 -5.64
CA ILE A 71 -20.18 15.16 -4.47
C ILE A 71 -19.33 15.15 -3.21
N SER A 72 -19.61 16.06 -2.29
CA SER A 72 -18.99 16.04 -0.96
C SER A 72 -19.58 14.89 -0.13
N GLN A 73 -18.80 13.84 0.08
CA GLN A 73 -19.13 12.73 0.98
C GLN A 73 -18.05 12.60 2.05
N LYS A 74 -18.46 12.21 3.27
CA LYS A 74 -17.54 11.94 4.38
C LYS A 74 -16.55 10.84 3.96
N GLY A 75 -15.24 11.09 4.11
CA GLY A 75 -14.15 10.20 3.67
C GLY A 75 -13.59 10.49 2.27
N SER A 76 -14.32 11.23 1.43
CA SER A 76 -13.83 11.61 0.09
C SER A 76 -12.67 12.61 0.15
N TYR A 77 -12.59 13.41 1.23
CA TYR A 77 -11.52 14.37 1.42
C TYR A 77 -10.16 13.67 1.64
N ASP A 78 -10.15 12.57 2.41
CA ASP A 78 -8.93 11.84 2.76
C ASP A 78 -8.28 11.21 1.51
N GLU A 79 -9.08 10.67 0.58
CA GLU A 79 -8.56 10.14 -0.69
C GLU A 79 -7.97 11.24 -1.58
N VAL A 80 -8.64 12.39 -1.67
CA VAL A 80 -8.15 13.54 -2.45
C VAL A 80 -6.86 14.09 -1.86
N THR A 81 -6.79 14.25 -0.54
CA THR A 81 -5.58 14.70 0.16
C THR A 81 -4.43 13.71 -0.06
N ALA A 82 -4.68 12.40 0.08
CA ALA A 82 -3.67 11.38 -0.20
C ALA A 82 -3.17 11.45 -1.64
N MET A 83 -4.06 11.65 -2.62
CA MET A 83 -3.69 11.77 -4.03
C MET A 83 -2.88 13.04 -4.31
N MET A 84 -3.27 14.20 -3.77
CA MET A 84 -2.54 15.45 -3.94
C MET A 84 -1.14 15.37 -3.32
N ASN A 85 -1.04 14.81 -2.11
CA ASN A 85 0.24 14.60 -1.44
C ASN A 85 1.10 13.59 -2.21
N PHE A 86 0.51 12.52 -2.72
CA PHE A 86 1.21 11.55 -3.57
C PHE A 86 1.80 12.21 -4.83
N ILE A 87 1.01 13.04 -5.51
CA ILE A 87 1.48 13.82 -6.68
C ILE A 87 2.65 14.73 -6.30
N ALA A 88 2.55 15.44 -5.16
CA ALA A 88 3.56 16.41 -4.73
C ALA A 88 4.94 15.76 -4.50
N TYR A 89 4.99 14.51 -4.05
CA TYR A 89 6.23 13.78 -3.82
C TYR A 89 6.62 12.81 -4.95
N SER A 90 5.81 12.75 -6.03
CA SER A 90 6.11 11.99 -7.25
C SER A 90 7.02 12.77 -8.18
N ASP A 91 8.24 13.09 -7.74
CA ASP A 91 9.26 13.81 -8.54
C ASP A 91 10.26 12.87 -9.25
N GLY A 92 10.16 11.57 -8.97
CA GLY A 92 11.04 10.52 -9.46
C GLY A 92 12.18 10.13 -8.51
N THR A 93 12.23 10.70 -7.31
CA THR A 93 13.27 10.36 -6.31
C THR A 93 12.78 9.36 -5.27
N ASN A 94 11.54 9.54 -4.79
CA ASN A 94 10.90 8.70 -3.78
C ASN A 94 10.17 7.52 -4.42
N ASP A 95 10.31 6.33 -3.84
CA ASP A 95 9.44 5.21 -4.19
C ASP A 95 8.08 5.30 -3.45
N ILE A 96 7.15 4.39 -3.75
CA ILE A 96 5.81 4.46 -3.13
C ILE A 96 5.85 4.26 -1.61
N VAL A 97 6.85 3.53 -1.10
CA VAL A 97 7.04 3.28 0.33
C VAL A 97 7.55 4.54 1.02
N ASP A 98 8.52 5.23 0.40
CA ASP A 98 9.01 6.53 0.85
C ASP A 98 7.88 7.56 0.93
N ILE A 99 7.07 7.68 -0.13
CA ILE A 99 5.92 8.59 -0.16
C ILE A 99 4.90 8.21 0.91
N SER A 100 4.58 6.92 1.05
CA SER A 100 3.72 6.38 2.12
C SER A 100 4.17 6.85 3.50
N ASN A 101 5.47 6.76 3.78
CA ASN A 101 6.05 7.19 5.05
C ASN A 101 5.95 8.71 5.26
N LEU A 102 6.25 9.50 4.22
CA LEU A 102 6.19 10.97 4.27
C LEU A 102 4.78 11.49 4.57
N ILE A 103 3.77 10.92 3.89
CA ILE A 103 2.39 11.41 3.95
C ILE A 103 1.53 10.61 4.94
N ARG A 104 2.14 9.62 5.64
CA ARG A 104 1.52 8.74 6.63
C ARG A 104 0.25 8.05 6.12
N THR A 105 0.30 7.58 4.87
CA THR A 105 -0.81 6.87 4.22
C THR A 105 -0.34 5.48 3.80
N PRO A 106 -1.03 4.40 4.18
CA PRO A 106 -0.61 3.04 3.83
C PRO A 106 -0.40 2.83 2.33
N VAL A 107 0.65 2.10 1.95
CA VAL A 107 0.96 1.75 0.55
C VAL A 107 -0.25 1.14 -0.18
N SER A 108 -1.04 0.30 0.52
CA SER A 108 -2.27 -0.30 -0.02
C SER A 108 -3.27 0.73 -0.55
N ASN A 109 -3.28 1.93 0.02
CA ASN A 109 -4.17 3.01 -0.39
C ASN A 109 -3.54 3.84 -1.53
N LEU A 110 -2.22 3.87 -1.64
CA LEU A 110 -1.49 4.61 -2.67
C LEU A 110 -1.42 3.86 -3.99
N ILE A 111 -1.35 2.52 -3.99
CA ILE A 111 -1.32 1.72 -5.21
C ILE A 111 -2.51 2.04 -6.14
N PRO A 112 -3.78 2.04 -5.67
CA PRO A 112 -4.92 2.43 -6.51
C PRO A 112 -4.83 3.87 -7.03
N ILE A 113 -4.30 4.80 -6.22
CA ILE A 113 -4.10 6.19 -6.62
C ILE A 113 -3.07 6.27 -7.75
N ALA A 114 -1.92 5.61 -7.62
CA ALA A 114 -0.89 5.56 -8.64
C ALA A 114 -1.44 4.97 -9.96
N GLN A 115 -2.25 3.91 -9.88
CA GLN A 115 -2.92 3.32 -11.06
C GLN A 115 -3.89 4.31 -11.73
N LYS A 116 -4.73 5.02 -10.97
CA LYS A 116 -5.67 6.03 -11.50
C LYS A 116 -4.91 7.18 -12.21
N LEU A 117 -3.84 7.67 -11.59
CA LEU A 117 -3.01 8.74 -12.13
C LEU A 117 -2.24 8.32 -13.38
N SER A 118 -1.69 7.10 -13.38
CA SER A 118 -0.98 6.53 -14.54
C SER A 118 -1.92 6.35 -15.73
N LYS A 119 -3.13 5.81 -15.50
CA LYS A 119 -4.19 5.72 -16.55
C LYS A 119 -4.59 7.08 -17.11
N SER A 120 -4.49 8.13 -16.31
CA SER A 120 -4.79 9.52 -16.71
C SER A 120 -3.59 10.23 -17.35
N ASN A 121 -2.48 9.51 -17.60
CA ASN A 121 -1.21 10.02 -18.11
C ASN A 121 -0.61 11.17 -17.27
N LEU A 122 -0.94 11.24 -15.97
CA LEU A 122 -0.39 12.28 -15.09
C LEU A 122 0.96 11.91 -14.53
N ILE A 123 1.19 10.64 -14.21
CA ILE A 123 2.46 10.14 -13.69
C ILE A 123 3.00 9.03 -14.60
N LYS A 124 4.30 8.82 -14.54
CA LYS A 124 4.99 7.66 -15.14
C LYS A 124 5.92 7.02 -14.12
N VAL A 125 6.18 5.72 -14.30
CA VAL A 125 7.25 5.03 -13.57
C VAL A 125 8.60 5.49 -14.11
N VAL A 126 9.57 5.69 -13.22
CA VAL A 126 10.96 6.02 -13.54
C VAL A 126 11.91 5.14 -12.75
N GLU A 127 13.18 5.09 -13.17
CA GLU A 127 14.28 4.39 -12.49
C GLU A 127 14.77 5.13 -11.23
#